data_AF-S6BK29-F1
#
_entry.id   AF-S6BK29-F1
#
_cell.length_a   1.000
_cell.length_b   1.000
_cell.length_c   1.000
_cell.angle_alpha   90.00
_cell.angle_beta   90.00
_cell.angle_gamma   90.00
#
_symmetry.space_group_name_H-M   'P 1'
#
loop_
_entity.id
_entity.type
_entity.pdbx_description
1 polymer ?
#
loop_
_entity_poly.entity_id
_entity_poly.type
_entity_poly.pdbx_seq_one_letter_code
_entity_poly.pdbx_strand_id
1 'polypeptide(L)'
;MSGTLQPVAITPFRFTGRGGQYFRIWIVNLILTILTLGIYSAWAKVRTRRYFLGNTWFGESSFDYHATPLMILKGRLIALGLALIYVVTSNLWPAIGSLMLLLFMLVMPWVIWRSLRFNSVMTSYRNVRFGFDGRLKESYVVFLLLPMLPVLLFLLPMFGAAMVGGAAEHEMKQGFLLLGLGMLFALLAGLAITPYAHKRSVAYVLGNLRYGQGHFETDLNTRRFYGIYLAYLLWFLLIVIVGSLVVAGLFGNTLVGMAEEVNPGGGVPSEMLAAMMLAYVPMLLLGVWTRAWFEMKVRNYAFSQMRLDDKLQMTSSLRIARLVWIHASNLLLLALTLGLAWPWTRIRLTRYKTETAAAELQGDLDTYVSQQQGAVSALGEEMGDVFDVAPELGF
;
A
#
# COMPACT_ATOMS: atom_id res chain seq x y z
N MET A 1 -29.47 -34.55 22.20
CA MET A 1 -28.01 -34.31 22.29
C MET A 1 -27.77 -32.82 22.15
N SER A 2 -27.73 -32.12 23.28
CA SER A 2 -27.54 -30.67 23.34
C SER A 2 -26.06 -30.35 23.07
N GLY A 3 -25.76 -29.89 21.86
CA GLY A 3 -24.45 -29.32 21.55
C GLY A 3 -24.25 -28.05 22.36
N THR A 4 -23.47 -28.13 23.43
CA THR A 4 -22.98 -26.96 24.15
C THR A 4 -22.10 -26.17 23.17
N LEU A 5 -22.65 -25.10 22.60
CA LEU A 5 -21.90 -24.11 21.83
C LEU A 5 -20.79 -23.58 22.76
N GLN A 6 -19.54 -23.95 22.51
CA GLN A 6 -18.42 -23.32 23.20
C GLN A 6 -18.51 -21.81 22.94
N PRO A 7 -18.34 -20.95 23.95
CA PRO A 7 -18.43 -19.52 23.76
C PRO A 7 -17.36 -19.07 22.77
N VAL A 8 -17.77 -18.36 21.71
CA VAL A 8 -16.84 -17.75 20.76
C VAL A 8 -15.96 -16.77 21.54
N ALA A 9 -14.69 -17.11 21.71
CA ALA A 9 -13.74 -16.27 22.43
C ALA A 9 -13.21 -15.19 21.48
N ILE A 10 -13.57 -13.94 21.73
CA ILE A 10 -12.97 -12.80 21.02
C ILE A 10 -11.60 -12.53 21.65
N THR A 11 -10.54 -12.85 20.92
CA THR A 11 -9.17 -12.58 21.36
C THR A 11 -8.62 -11.35 20.63
N PRO A 12 -8.42 -10.21 21.31
CA PRO A 12 -7.84 -9.03 20.69
C PRO A 12 -6.33 -9.19 20.50
N PHE A 13 -5.79 -8.55 19.44
CA PHE A 13 -4.35 -8.39 19.32
C PHE A 13 -3.87 -7.29 20.28
N ARG A 14 -2.68 -7.46 20.85
CA ARG A 14 -2.05 -6.47 21.75
C ARG A 14 -0.71 -6.01 21.17
N PHE A 15 -0.36 -4.74 21.37
CA PHE A 15 0.93 -4.22 20.93
C PHE A 15 1.73 -3.58 22.08
N THR A 16 2.85 -4.19 22.44
CA THR A 16 3.67 -3.78 23.60
C THR A 16 4.79 -2.81 23.26
N GLY A 17 5.04 -2.56 21.97
CA GLY A 17 6.17 -1.77 21.50
C GLY A 17 6.11 -0.31 21.94
N ARG A 18 7.27 0.23 22.35
CA ARG A 18 7.41 1.61 22.86
C ARG A 18 8.14 2.53 21.88
N GLY A 19 7.72 3.81 21.83
CA GLY A 19 8.30 4.84 20.96
C GLY A 19 9.80 5.04 21.18
N GLY A 20 10.23 5.23 22.43
CA GLY A 20 11.64 5.47 22.76
C GLY A 20 12.55 4.27 22.51
N GLN A 21 12.07 3.04 22.74
CA GLN A 21 12.83 1.83 22.41
C GLN A 21 13.03 1.71 20.88
N TYR A 22 11.96 1.96 20.11
CA TYR A 22 12.05 1.94 18.66
C TYR A 22 12.90 3.08 18.10
N PHE A 23 12.86 4.28 18.70
CA PHE A 23 13.72 5.40 18.32
C PHE A 23 15.20 5.05 18.41
N ARG A 24 15.64 4.41 19.52
CA ARG A 24 17.03 3.95 19.68
C ARG A 24 17.44 2.95 18.59
N ILE A 25 16.55 2.03 18.22
CA ILE A 25 16.79 1.10 17.11
C ILE A 25 16.90 1.86 15.78
N TRP A 26 15.96 2.76 15.53
CA TRP A 26 15.87 3.50 14.29
C TRP A 26 17.05 4.43 14.06
N ILE A 27 17.48 5.20 15.06
CA ILE A 27 18.58 6.16 14.90
C ILE A 27 19.91 5.44 14.62
N VAL A 28 20.18 4.34 15.33
CA VAL A 28 21.37 3.50 15.08
C VAL A 28 21.30 2.91 13.67
N ASN A 29 20.14 2.40 13.28
CA ASN A 29 19.95 1.86 11.94
C ASN A 29 20.13 2.92 10.85
N LEU A 30 19.65 4.15 11.07
CA LEU A 30 19.79 5.27 10.15
C LEU A 30 21.26 5.63 9.96
N ILE A 31 21.98 5.85 11.06
CA ILE A 31 23.41 6.20 11.04
C ILE A 31 24.20 5.11 10.32
N LEU A 32 24.02 3.83 10.67
CA LEU A 32 24.74 2.73 10.02
C LEU A 32 24.36 2.59 8.55
N THR A 33 23.11 2.84 8.17
CA THR A 33 22.69 2.82 6.77
C THR A 33 23.37 3.93 5.97
N ILE A 34 23.50 5.12 6.52
CA ILE A 34 24.20 6.24 5.87
C ILE A 34 25.70 5.92 5.76
N LEU A 35 26.34 5.52 6.85
CA LEU A 35 27.78 5.23 6.91
C LEU A 35 28.20 4.08 5.98
N THR A 36 27.29 3.16 5.67
CA THR A 36 27.55 2.02 4.78
C THR A 36 26.98 2.22 3.37
N LEU A 37 26.63 3.46 2.99
CA LEU A 37 26.07 3.81 1.69
C LEU A 37 24.86 2.94 1.29
N GLY A 38 24.00 2.64 2.26
CA GLY A 38 22.78 1.87 2.07
C GLY A 38 22.91 0.37 2.29
N ILE A 39 24.11 -0.20 2.42
CA ILE A 39 24.31 -1.65 2.60
C ILE A 39 23.65 -2.15 3.90
N TYR A 40 23.86 -1.44 5.02
CA TYR A 40 23.30 -1.81 6.33
C TYR A 40 21.76 -1.79 6.38
N SER A 41 21.10 -1.19 5.39
CA SER A 41 19.63 -1.17 5.30
C SER A 41 19.00 -2.57 5.37
N ALA A 42 19.73 -3.63 4.99
CA ALA A 42 19.25 -5.01 5.05
C ALA A 42 19.11 -5.49 6.52
N TRP A 43 20.13 -5.23 7.35
CA TRP A 43 20.12 -5.50 8.78
C TRP A 43 19.11 -4.63 9.51
N ALA A 44 19.05 -3.33 9.16
CA ALA A 44 18.07 -2.40 9.70
C ALA A 44 16.64 -2.91 9.52
N LYS A 45 16.32 -3.42 8.33
CA LYS A 45 15.00 -3.98 8.00
C LYS A 45 14.65 -5.20 8.85
N VAL A 46 15.56 -6.17 8.97
CA VAL A 46 15.34 -7.36 9.81
C VAL A 46 15.14 -6.98 11.27
N ARG A 47 15.97 -6.09 11.81
CA ARG A 47 15.88 -5.62 13.20
C ARG A 47 14.54 -4.92 13.47
N THR A 48 14.08 -4.08 12.53
CA THR A 48 12.77 -3.42 12.62
C THR A 48 11.62 -4.43 12.57
N ARG A 49 11.64 -5.40 11.64
CA ARG A 49 10.60 -6.45 11.54
C ARG A 49 10.53 -7.29 12.81
N ARG A 50 11.67 -7.77 13.33
CA ARG A 50 11.74 -8.51 14.61
C ARG A 50 11.16 -7.70 15.76
N TYR A 51 11.48 -6.41 15.84
CA TYR A 51 10.94 -5.55 16.89
C TYR A 51 9.42 -5.41 16.81
N PHE A 52 8.85 -5.17 15.63
CA PHE A 52 7.39 -5.00 15.50
C PHE A 52 6.62 -6.32 15.70
N LEU A 53 7.11 -7.42 15.13
CA LEU A 53 6.45 -8.73 15.27
C LEU A 53 6.59 -9.27 16.70
N GLY A 54 7.77 -9.19 17.31
CA GLY A 54 7.99 -9.60 18.71
C GLY A 54 7.26 -8.74 19.74
N ASN A 55 6.75 -7.57 19.34
CA ASN A 55 5.88 -6.73 20.17
C ASN A 55 4.40 -6.82 19.76
N THR A 56 4.05 -7.63 18.78
CA THR A 56 2.67 -7.94 18.40
C THR A 56 2.29 -9.26 19.06
N TRP A 57 1.26 -9.22 19.88
CA TRP A 57 0.80 -10.36 20.67
C TRP A 57 -0.60 -10.76 20.23
N PHE A 58 -0.83 -12.06 20.19
CA PHE A 58 -2.13 -12.66 20.01
C PHE A 58 -2.30 -13.73 21.09
N GLY A 59 -3.35 -13.63 21.91
CA GLY A 59 -3.43 -14.40 23.15
C GLY A 59 -2.20 -14.20 24.03
N GLU A 60 -1.54 -15.31 24.41
CA GLU A 60 -0.38 -15.37 25.30
C GLU A 60 0.98 -15.50 24.58
N SER A 61 1.04 -15.34 23.25
CA SER A 61 2.29 -15.46 22.49
C SER A 61 2.49 -14.29 21.52
N SER A 62 3.75 -13.92 21.29
CA SER A 62 4.13 -12.95 20.26
C SER A 62 4.39 -13.60 18.92
N PHE A 63 4.44 -12.78 17.86
CA PHE A 63 4.93 -13.22 16.55
C PHE A 63 6.45 -13.11 16.47
N ASP A 64 7.07 -13.98 15.68
CA ASP A 64 8.52 -13.97 15.46
C ASP A 64 8.88 -13.80 13.98
N TYR A 65 10.09 -13.30 13.73
CA TYR A 65 10.62 -13.06 12.39
C TYR A 65 12.02 -13.65 12.21
N HIS A 66 12.12 -14.62 11.30
CA HIS A 66 13.27 -15.51 11.15
C HIS A 66 14.22 -15.15 10.00
N ALA A 67 13.93 -14.09 9.23
CA ALA A 67 14.78 -13.73 8.10
C ALA A 67 16.20 -13.36 8.55
N THR A 68 17.19 -13.74 7.73
CA THR A 68 18.57 -13.27 7.87
C THR A 68 18.80 -12.05 6.96
N PRO A 69 19.61 -11.06 7.40
CA PRO A 69 19.89 -9.86 6.60
C PRO A 69 20.50 -10.15 5.22
N LEU A 70 21.32 -11.20 5.10
CA LEU A 70 22.01 -11.57 3.87
C LEU A 70 21.04 -11.94 2.74
N MET A 71 19.92 -12.62 3.07
CA MET A 71 18.87 -12.94 2.08
C MET A 71 18.30 -11.67 1.44
N ILE A 72 18.11 -10.61 2.24
CA ILE A 72 17.58 -9.32 1.77
C ILE A 72 18.65 -8.56 0.99
N LEU A 73 19.92 -8.63 1.42
CA LEU A 73 21.03 -7.94 0.77
C LEU A 73 21.27 -8.46 -0.65
N LYS A 74 21.30 -9.78 -0.86
CA LYS A 74 21.41 -10.41 -2.19
C LYS A 74 20.35 -9.85 -3.15
N GLY A 75 19.11 -9.76 -2.69
CA GLY A 75 18.00 -9.14 -3.40
C GLY A 75 18.26 -7.70 -3.86
N ARG A 76 18.79 -6.88 -2.96
CA ARG A 76 19.07 -5.46 -3.22
C ARG A 76 20.26 -5.25 -4.14
N LEU A 77 21.31 -6.06 -4.01
CA LEU A 77 22.49 -5.97 -4.88
C LEU A 77 22.12 -6.25 -6.35
N ILE A 78 21.26 -7.24 -6.58
CA ILE A 78 20.75 -7.53 -7.93
C ILE A 78 19.88 -6.37 -8.44
N ALA A 79 18.96 -5.85 -7.61
CA ALA A 79 18.14 -4.70 -7.99
C ALA A 79 18.99 -3.47 -8.32
N LEU A 80 20.05 -3.22 -7.55
CA LEU A 80 21.00 -2.12 -7.78
C LEU A 80 21.77 -2.32 -9.09
N GLY A 81 22.26 -3.54 -9.35
CA GLY A 81 22.94 -3.88 -10.60
C GLY A 81 22.03 -3.66 -11.81
N LEU A 82 20.79 -4.13 -11.76
CA LEU A 82 19.81 -3.91 -12.83
C LEU A 82 19.48 -2.42 -12.99
N ALA A 83 19.31 -1.68 -11.91
CA ALA A 83 19.05 -0.24 -11.96
C ALA A 83 20.23 0.52 -12.59
N LEU A 84 21.47 0.14 -12.28
CA LEU A 84 22.66 0.71 -12.89
C LEU A 84 22.70 0.42 -14.40
N ILE A 85 22.43 -0.82 -14.80
CA ILE A 85 22.33 -1.21 -16.22
C ILE A 85 21.28 -0.34 -16.93
N TYR A 86 20.12 -0.13 -16.32
CA TYR A 86 19.08 0.72 -16.87
C TYR A 86 19.52 2.18 -17.00
N VAL A 87 20.14 2.76 -15.98
CA VAL A 87 20.62 4.16 -16.05
C VAL A 87 21.66 4.30 -17.15
N VAL A 88 22.63 3.39 -17.25
CA VAL A 88 23.67 3.44 -18.30
C VAL A 88 23.06 3.27 -19.68
N THR A 89 22.25 2.22 -19.89
CA THR A 89 21.65 1.93 -21.20
C THR A 89 20.65 3.00 -21.65
N SER A 90 19.86 3.58 -20.74
CA SER A 90 18.92 4.66 -21.08
C SER A 90 19.60 5.97 -21.49
N ASN A 91 20.80 6.25 -20.96
CA ASN A 91 21.58 7.42 -21.36
C ASN A 91 22.34 7.21 -22.68
N LEU A 92 22.83 5.99 -22.94
CA LEU A 92 23.57 5.68 -24.17
C LEU A 92 22.65 5.39 -25.36
N TRP A 93 21.59 4.63 -25.12
CA TRP A 93 20.66 4.14 -26.14
C TRP A 93 19.21 4.24 -25.62
N PRO A 94 18.53 5.40 -25.81
CA PRO A 94 17.19 5.62 -25.28
C PRO A 94 16.18 4.52 -25.62
N ALA A 95 16.29 3.91 -26.81
CA ALA A 95 15.45 2.78 -27.22
C ALA A 95 15.63 1.53 -26.33
N ILE A 96 16.86 1.20 -25.94
CA ILE A 96 17.16 0.09 -25.02
C ILE A 96 16.67 0.44 -23.62
N GLY A 97 16.80 1.70 -23.20
CA GLY A 97 16.23 2.19 -21.94
C GLY A 97 14.72 1.96 -21.83
N SER A 98 13.97 2.31 -22.88
CA SER A 98 12.52 2.06 -22.94
C SER A 98 12.18 0.57 -22.87
N LEU A 99 12.95 -0.28 -23.56
CA LEU A 99 12.78 -1.74 -23.50
C LEU A 99 13.07 -2.30 -22.09
N MET A 100 14.11 -1.81 -21.43
CA MET A 100 14.45 -2.17 -20.05
C MET A 100 13.36 -1.74 -19.07
N LEU A 101 12.72 -0.58 -19.27
CA LEU A 101 11.60 -0.12 -18.45
C LEU A 101 10.41 -1.10 -18.54
N LEU A 102 10.07 -1.54 -19.76
CA LEU A 102 9.03 -2.56 -19.97
C LEU A 102 9.41 -3.89 -19.33
N LEU A 103 10.68 -4.29 -19.39
CA LEU A 103 11.16 -5.50 -18.74
C LEU A 103 11.03 -5.40 -17.21
N PHE A 104 11.39 -4.27 -16.59
CA PHE A 104 11.21 -4.08 -15.16
C PHE A 104 9.75 -4.21 -14.76
N MET A 105 8.88 -3.58 -15.52
CA MET A 105 7.44 -3.64 -15.31
C MET A 105 6.91 -5.09 -15.34
N LEU A 106 7.43 -5.94 -16.24
CA LEU A 106 7.14 -7.37 -16.29
C LEU A 106 7.75 -8.17 -15.12
N VAL A 107 8.89 -7.73 -14.57
CA VAL A 107 9.54 -8.36 -13.41
C VAL A 107 8.86 -7.97 -12.08
N MET A 108 8.20 -6.81 -12.01
CA MET A 108 7.60 -6.30 -10.78
C MET A 108 6.57 -7.25 -10.13
N PRO A 109 5.59 -7.85 -10.83
CA PRO A 109 4.67 -8.81 -10.21
C PRO A 109 5.37 -10.03 -9.61
N TRP A 110 6.41 -10.55 -10.29
CA TRP A 110 7.20 -11.66 -9.77
C TRP A 110 7.93 -11.28 -8.48
N VAL A 111 8.50 -10.07 -8.43
CA VAL A 111 9.11 -9.50 -7.21
C VAL A 111 8.09 -9.42 -6.07
N ILE A 112 6.89 -8.91 -6.33
CA ILE A 112 5.82 -8.77 -5.33
C ILE A 112 5.41 -10.15 -4.80
N TRP A 113 5.11 -11.08 -5.70
CA TRP A 113 4.76 -12.46 -5.35
C TRP A 113 5.82 -13.11 -4.45
N ARG A 114 7.09 -12.97 -4.84
CA ARG A 114 8.20 -13.55 -4.09
C ARG A 114 8.37 -12.90 -2.72
N SER A 115 8.18 -11.58 -2.62
CA SER A 115 8.19 -10.84 -1.36
C SER A 115 7.08 -11.29 -0.40
N LEU A 116 5.86 -11.51 -0.91
CA LEU A 116 4.76 -12.03 -0.11
C LEU A 116 5.10 -13.42 0.45
N ARG A 117 5.58 -14.33 -0.41
CA ARG A 117 5.97 -15.69 0.00
C ARG A 117 7.12 -15.69 1.01
N PHE A 118 8.17 -14.91 0.75
CA PHE A 118 9.32 -14.79 1.65
C PHE A 118 8.88 -14.29 3.03
N ASN A 119 8.09 -13.22 3.09
CA ASN A 119 7.67 -12.64 4.36
C ASN A 119 6.73 -13.54 5.16
N SER A 120 5.82 -14.26 4.50
CA SER A 120 4.97 -15.23 5.19
C SER A 120 5.81 -16.36 5.78
N VAL A 121 6.71 -16.99 5.01
CA VAL A 121 7.55 -18.10 5.50
C VAL A 121 8.50 -17.67 6.63
N MET A 122 8.95 -16.41 6.61
CA MET A 122 9.81 -15.87 7.65
C MET A 122 9.06 -15.41 8.90
N THR A 123 7.73 -15.38 8.88
CA THR A 123 6.90 -15.03 10.04
C THR A 123 6.39 -16.30 10.71
N SER A 124 6.42 -16.35 12.04
CA SER A 124 5.82 -17.45 12.80
C SER A 124 5.00 -16.95 13.99
N TYR A 125 4.12 -17.81 14.47
CA TYR A 125 3.39 -17.66 15.71
C TYR A 125 3.29 -19.03 16.38
N ARG A 126 3.57 -19.13 17.69
CA ARG A 126 3.64 -20.42 18.43
C ARG A 126 4.48 -21.49 17.72
N ASN A 127 5.67 -21.11 17.21
CA ASN A 127 6.57 -21.98 16.43
C ASN A 127 6.02 -22.52 15.09
N VAL A 128 4.83 -22.13 14.67
CA VAL A 128 4.27 -22.48 13.36
C VAL A 128 4.50 -21.33 12.38
N ARG A 129 5.09 -21.63 11.23
CA ARG A 129 5.37 -20.64 10.18
C ARG A 129 4.13 -20.34 9.36
N PHE A 130 4.01 -19.09 8.93
CA PHE A 130 3.03 -18.71 7.92
C PHE A 130 3.50 -19.16 6.53
N GLY A 131 2.55 -19.25 5.60
CA GLY A 131 2.80 -19.55 4.20
C GLY A 131 2.04 -18.60 3.29
N PHE A 132 2.33 -18.68 1.99
CA PHE A 132 1.60 -17.95 0.95
C PHE A 132 1.46 -18.85 -0.27
N ASP A 133 0.20 -19.19 -0.60
CA ASP A 133 -0.13 -20.17 -1.66
C ASP A 133 -0.64 -19.50 -2.95
N GLY A 134 -0.51 -18.16 -3.04
CA GLY A 134 -0.98 -17.39 -4.19
C GLY A 134 -0.22 -17.75 -5.47
N ARG A 135 -0.93 -17.84 -6.58
CA ARG A 135 -0.36 -18.23 -7.89
C ARG A 135 0.36 -17.05 -8.55
N LEU A 136 1.56 -17.30 -9.08
CA LEU A 136 2.34 -16.27 -9.81
C LEU A 136 1.55 -15.63 -10.95
N LYS A 137 0.83 -16.42 -11.76
CA LYS A 137 -0.01 -15.91 -12.86
C LYS A 137 -1.05 -14.89 -12.38
N GLU A 138 -1.62 -15.10 -11.20
CA GLU A 138 -2.60 -14.16 -10.63
C GLU A 138 -1.92 -12.87 -10.17
N SER A 139 -0.69 -12.93 -9.67
CA SER A 139 0.11 -11.74 -9.39
C SER A 139 0.26 -10.82 -10.60
N TYR A 140 0.50 -11.40 -11.79
CA TYR A 140 0.57 -10.63 -13.05
C TYR A 140 -0.76 -9.98 -13.41
N VAL A 141 -1.88 -10.69 -13.22
CA VAL A 141 -3.21 -10.09 -13.47
C VAL A 141 -3.47 -8.92 -12.52
N VAL A 142 -3.18 -9.12 -11.23
CA VAL A 142 -3.53 -8.20 -10.15
C VAL A 142 -2.64 -6.96 -10.10
N PHE A 143 -1.33 -7.12 -10.25
CA PHE A 143 -0.37 -6.03 -10.04
C PHE A 143 0.16 -5.42 -11.35
N LEU A 144 -0.07 -6.05 -12.51
CA LEU A 144 0.33 -5.53 -13.80
C LEU A 144 -0.86 -5.25 -14.71
N LEU A 145 -1.62 -6.27 -15.11
CA LEU A 145 -2.65 -6.11 -16.14
C LEU A 145 -3.80 -5.20 -15.68
N LEU A 146 -4.36 -5.42 -14.49
CA LEU A 146 -5.51 -4.65 -14.00
C LEU A 146 -5.17 -3.16 -13.76
N PRO A 147 -4.04 -2.78 -13.14
CA PRO A 147 -3.63 -1.37 -13.03
C PRO A 147 -3.23 -0.74 -14.36
N MET A 148 -2.80 -1.53 -15.34
CA MET A 148 -2.42 -1.01 -16.66
C MET A 148 -3.59 -0.78 -17.60
N LEU A 149 -4.68 -1.51 -17.45
CA LEU A 149 -5.83 -1.38 -18.33
C LEU A 149 -6.36 0.07 -18.40
N PRO A 150 -6.53 0.81 -17.28
CA PRO A 150 -6.87 2.23 -17.33
C PRO A 150 -5.85 3.11 -18.06
N VAL A 151 -4.54 2.83 -17.88
CA VAL A 151 -3.46 3.58 -18.52
C VAL A 151 -3.48 3.35 -20.03
N LEU A 152 -3.61 2.10 -20.46
CA LEU A 152 -3.70 1.74 -21.88
C LEU A 152 -4.94 2.34 -22.54
N LEU A 153 -6.09 2.32 -21.86
CA LEU A 153 -7.31 2.97 -22.34
C LEU A 153 -7.13 4.49 -22.46
N PHE A 154 -6.34 5.12 -21.57
CA PHE A 154 -6.04 6.54 -21.65
C PHE A 154 -5.07 6.89 -22.78
N LEU A 155 -4.10 6.02 -23.07
CA LEU A 155 -3.12 6.22 -24.14
C LEU A 155 -3.69 5.99 -25.55
N LEU A 156 -4.71 5.15 -25.71
CA LEU A 156 -5.24 4.79 -27.02
C LEU A 156 -5.85 5.99 -27.80
N PRO A 157 -6.71 6.83 -27.20
CA PRO A 157 -7.20 8.06 -27.85
C PRO A 157 -6.09 9.06 -28.17
N MET A 158 -5.09 9.19 -27.28
CA MET A 158 -3.91 10.03 -27.49
C MET A 158 -3.11 9.60 -28.72
N PHE A 159 -2.87 8.30 -28.86
CA PHE A 159 -2.17 7.73 -30.00
C PHE A 159 -2.98 7.90 -31.30
N GLY A 160 -4.29 7.62 -31.27
CA GLY A 160 -5.18 7.82 -32.41
C GLY A 160 -5.20 9.26 -32.89
N ALA A 161 -5.29 10.23 -31.97
CA ALA A 161 -5.26 11.65 -32.30
C ALA A 161 -3.89 12.10 -32.85
N ALA A 162 -2.78 11.56 -32.34
CA ALA A 162 -1.45 11.85 -32.88
C ALA A 162 -1.28 11.34 -34.32
N MET A 163 -1.86 10.18 -34.65
CA MET A 163 -1.84 9.63 -36.01
C MET A 163 -2.74 10.41 -36.98
N VAL A 164 -3.87 10.94 -36.50
CA VAL A 164 -4.84 11.74 -37.30
C VAL A 164 -4.41 13.20 -37.44
N GLY A 165 -3.77 13.79 -36.42
CA GLY A 165 -3.31 15.19 -36.44
C GLY A 165 -2.21 15.51 -37.45
N GLY A 166 -1.70 14.51 -38.19
CA GLY A 166 -0.88 14.69 -39.38
C GLY A 166 -1.68 14.94 -40.67
N ALA A 167 -3.02 14.83 -40.65
CA ALA A 167 -3.91 15.08 -41.77
C ALA A 167 -4.63 16.44 -41.63
N ALA A 168 -4.81 17.10 -42.79
CA ALA A 168 -5.27 18.48 -43.04
C ALA A 168 -6.09 19.24 -41.94
N GLU A 169 -5.87 20.56 -41.88
CA GLU A 169 -6.42 21.51 -40.89
C GLU A 169 -7.95 21.46 -40.66
N HIS A 170 -8.74 20.97 -41.63
CA HIS A 170 -10.20 20.86 -41.51
C HIS A 170 -10.67 19.65 -40.66
N GLU A 171 -9.82 18.63 -40.49
CA GLU A 171 -10.09 17.45 -39.64
C GLU A 171 -9.77 17.70 -38.15
N MET A 172 -9.10 18.81 -37.84
CA MET A 172 -8.55 19.08 -36.52
C MET A 172 -9.64 19.24 -35.43
N LYS A 173 -10.79 19.86 -35.74
CA LYS A 173 -11.92 19.97 -34.79
C LYS A 173 -12.56 18.62 -34.45
N GLN A 174 -12.68 17.74 -35.44
CA GLN A 174 -13.23 16.39 -35.24
C GLN A 174 -12.24 15.51 -34.45
N GLY A 175 -10.93 15.67 -34.71
CA GLY A 175 -9.87 15.03 -33.94
C GLY A 175 -9.90 15.39 -32.46
N PHE A 176 -10.08 16.68 -32.12
CA PHE A 176 -10.22 17.12 -30.73
C PHE A 176 -11.46 16.55 -30.03
N LEU A 177 -12.59 16.47 -30.73
CA LEU A 177 -13.82 15.90 -30.18
C LEU A 177 -13.67 14.40 -29.91
N LEU A 178 -13.08 13.64 -30.84
CA LEU A 178 -12.79 12.22 -30.67
C LEU A 178 -11.77 11.96 -29.54
N LEU A 179 -10.73 12.78 -29.44
CA LEU A 179 -9.77 12.75 -28.33
C LEU A 179 -10.50 12.96 -26.99
N GLY A 180 -11.32 14.02 -26.89
CA GLY A 180 -12.07 14.35 -25.68
C GLY A 180 -13.03 13.24 -25.25
N LEU A 181 -13.81 12.69 -26.19
CA LEU A 181 -14.70 11.55 -25.93
C LEU A 181 -13.92 10.30 -25.52
N GLY A 182 -12.79 10.03 -26.19
CA GLY A 182 -11.91 8.91 -25.85
C GLY A 182 -11.30 9.04 -24.46
N MET A 183 -10.82 10.23 -24.08
CA MET A 183 -10.31 10.51 -22.73
C MET A 183 -11.40 10.38 -21.67
N LEU A 184 -12.61 10.89 -21.94
CA LEU A 184 -13.75 10.74 -21.05
C LEU A 184 -14.10 9.27 -20.85
N PHE A 185 -14.15 8.49 -21.94
CA PHE A 185 -14.38 7.05 -21.87
C PHE A 185 -13.28 6.36 -21.06
N ALA A 186 -12.00 6.67 -21.31
CA ALA A 186 -10.88 6.11 -20.57
C ALA A 186 -10.91 6.44 -19.08
N LEU A 187 -11.30 7.68 -18.73
CA LEU A 187 -11.49 8.12 -17.35
C LEU A 187 -12.61 7.32 -16.68
N LEU A 188 -13.78 7.20 -17.30
CA LEU A 188 -14.92 6.45 -16.77
C LEU A 188 -14.59 4.96 -16.61
N ALA A 189 -13.93 4.37 -17.60
CA ALA A 189 -13.46 2.99 -17.54
C ALA A 189 -12.42 2.81 -16.41
N GLY A 190 -11.47 3.73 -16.27
CA GLY A 190 -10.48 3.71 -15.20
C GLY A 190 -11.11 3.78 -13.81
N LEU A 191 -12.10 4.66 -13.62
CA LEU A 191 -12.90 4.74 -12.40
C LEU A 191 -13.67 3.44 -12.11
N ALA A 192 -14.13 2.74 -13.13
CA ALA A 192 -14.81 1.45 -12.99
C ALA A 192 -13.85 0.29 -12.69
N ILE A 193 -12.64 0.27 -13.27
CA ILE A 193 -11.67 -0.82 -13.12
C ILE A 193 -10.96 -0.76 -11.76
N THR A 194 -10.60 0.45 -11.29
CA THR A 194 -9.84 0.66 -10.04
C THR A 194 -10.44 -0.04 -8.80
N PRO A 195 -11.75 0.07 -8.47
CA PRO A 195 -12.32 -0.63 -7.32
C PRO A 195 -12.21 -2.16 -7.44
N TYR A 196 -12.38 -2.70 -8.65
CA TYR A 196 -12.24 -4.14 -8.91
C TYR A 196 -10.78 -4.58 -8.77
N ALA A 197 -9.83 -3.82 -9.33
CA ALA A 197 -8.40 -4.07 -9.21
C ALA A 197 -7.95 -4.09 -7.75
N HIS A 198 -8.38 -3.09 -6.96
CA HIS A 198 -8.05 -3.03 -5.54
C HIS A 198 -8.67 -4.19 -4.76
N LYS A 199 -9.96 -4.51 -4.99
CA LYS A 199 -10.61 -5.69 -4.40
C LYS A 199 -9.81 -6.97 -4.68
N ARG A 200 -9.42 -7.19 -5.93
CA ARG A 200 -8.67 -8.39 -6.31
C ARG A 200 -7.28 -8.42 -5.67
N SER A 201 -6.62 -7.27 -5.53
CA SER A 201 -5.34 -7.19 -4.81
C SER A 201 -5.45 -7.55 -3.33
N VAL A 202 -6.50 -7.08 -2.64
CA VAL A 202 -6.73 -7.40 -1.23
C VAL A 202 -7.08 -8.87 -1.07
N ALA A 203 -7.97 -9.41 -1.90
CA ALA A 203 -8.31 -10.84 -1.87
C ALA A 203 -7.10 -11.73 -2.17
N TYR A 204 -6.26 -11.33 -3.13
CA TYR A 204 -5.06 -12.08 -3.48
C TYR A 204 -4.03 -12.14 -2.33
N VAL A 205 -3.84 -11.03 -1.61
CA VAL A 205 -2.88 -11.00 -0.50
C VAL A 205 -3.43 -11.73 0.72
N LEU A 206 -4.67 -11.46 1.13
CA LEU A 206 -5.22 -11.99 2.38
C LEU A 206 -5.73 -13.43 2.24
N GLY A 207 -6.43 -13.76 1.15
CA GLY A 207 -7.03 -15.07 0.91
C GLY A 207 -6.08 -16.13 0.36
N ASN A 208 -4.77 -15.85 0.32
CA ASN A 208 -3.76 -16.84 -0.02
C ASN A 208 -2.72 -17.02 1.11
N LEU A 209 -3.00 -16.47 2.30
CA LEU A 209 -2.18 -16.72 3.47
C LEU A 209 -2.44 -18.13 3.99
N ARG A 210 -1.42 -18.74 4.59
CA ARG A 210 -1.52 -20.04 5.25
C ARG A 210 -0.93 -19.94 6.66
N TYR A 211 -1.49 -20.67 7.62
CA TYR A 211 -0.92 -20.84 8.94
C TYR A 211 -0.83 -22.34 9.26
N GLY A 212 0.39 -22.89 9.25
CA GLY A 212 0.59 -24.34 9.33
C GLY A 212 -0.10 -25.05 8.16
N GLN A 213 -1.12 -25.86 8.46
CA GLN A 213 -1.96 -26.54 7.46
C GLN A 213 -3.30 -25.83 7.18
N GLY A 214 -3.65 -24.77 7.92
CA GLY A 214 -4.91 -24.04 7.73
C GLY A 214 -4.79 -22.95 6.67
N HIS A 215 -5.83 -22.78 5.87
CA HIS A 215 -5.85 -21.83 4.76
C HIS A 215 -6.73 -20.62 5.09
N PHE A 216 -6.20 -19.42 4.83
CA PHE A 216 -7.01 -18.22 4.91
C PHE A 216 -7.81 -18.06 3.64
N GLU A 217 -9.12 -17.87 3.78
CA GLU A 217 -10.03 -17.56 2.70
C GLU A 217 -10.64 -16.17 2.90
N THR A 218 -10.87 -15.47 1.78
CA THR A 218 -11.54 -14.16 1.80
C THR A 218 -12.59 -14.08 0.71
N ASP A 219 -13.86 -14.00 1.11
CA ASP A 219 -14.96 -13.71 0.19
C ASP A 219 -15.31 -12.21 0.22
N LEU A 220 -14.74 -11.46 -0.72
CA LEU A 220 -15.00 -10.03 -0.85
C LEU A 220 -16.12 -9.78 -1.87
N ASN A 221 -17.12 -9.02 -1.46
CA ASN A 221 -18.22 -8.59 -2.31
C ASN A 221 -17.82 -7.37 -3.15
N THR A 222 -17.99 -7.48 -4.47
CA THR A 222 -17.66 -6.43 -5.43
C THR A 222 -18.49 -5.16 -5.19
N ARG A 223 -19.81 -5.27 -4.95
CA ARG A 223 -20.71 -4.12 -4.75
C ARG A 223 -20.27 -3.23 -3.59
N ARG A 224 -19.73 -3.81 -2.50
CA ARG A 224 -19.23 -3.05 -1.35
C ARG A 224 -18.02 -2.18 -1.72
N PHE A 225 -17.09 -2.71 -2.51
CA PHE A 225 -15.95 -1.92 -2.99
C PHE A 225 -16.39 -0.78 -3.90
N TYR A 226 -17.29 -1.03 -4.86
CA TYR A 226 -17.83 0.03 -5.71
C TYR A 226 -18.57 1.10 -4.90
N GLY A 227 -19.35 0.71 -3.88
CA GLY A 227 -20.00 1.66 -2.98
C GLY A 227 -19.01 2.55 -2.20
N ILE A 228 -17.89 1.96 -1.72
CA ILE A 228 -16.83 2.72 -1.03
C ILE A 228 -16.17 3.72 -2.01
N TYR A 229 -15.86 3.29 -3.23
CA TYR A 229 -15.24 4.14 -4.23
C TYR A 229 -16.17 5.23 -4.77
N LEU A 230 -17.46 4.95 -4.92
CA LEU A 230 -18.45 5.95 -5.30
C LEU A 230 -18.57 7.02 -4.22
N ALA A 231 -18.68 6.63 -2.94
CA ALA A 231 -18.70 7.58 -1.84
C ALA A 231 -17.38 8.39 -1.76
N TYR A 232 -16.23 7.75 -2.02
CA TYR A 232 -14.94 8.43 -2.13
C TYR A 232 -14.93 9.47 -3.25
N LEU A 233 -15.43 9.12 -4.44
CA LEU A 233 -15.50 10.00 -5.60
C LEU A 233 -16.43 11.20 -5.35
N LEU A 234 -17.64 10.95 -4.83
CA LEU A 234 -18.60 12.01 -4.50
C LEU A 234 -18.05 12.96 -3.43
N TRP A 235 -17.39 12.42 -2.41
CA TRP A 235 -16.73 13.21 -1.38
C TRP A 235 -15.57 14.04 -1.95
N PHE A 236 -14.75 13.45 -2.83
CA PHE A 236 -13.69 14.17 -3.53
C PHE A 236 -14.24 15.33 -4.38
N LEU A 237 -15.28 15.07 -5.18
CA LEU A 237 -15.94 16.10 -5.98
C LEU A 237 -16.52 17.22 -5.09
N LEU A 238 -17.14 16.86 -3.97
CA LEU A 238 -17.64 17.83 -3.00
C LEU A 238 -16.52 18.71 -2.46
N ILE A 239 -15.37 18.14 -2.07
CA ILE A 239 -14.22 18.90 -1.58
C ILE A 239 -13.69 19.85 -2.66
N VAL A 240 -13.57 19.39 -3.91
CA VAL A 240 -13.09 20.22 -5.01
C VAL A 240 -14.05 21.38 -5.28
N ILE A 241 -15.36 21.10 -5.34
CA ILE A 241 -16.39 22.13 -5.57
C ILE A 241 -16.39 23.13 -4.42
N VAL A 242 -16.50 22.68 -3.16
CA VAL A 242 -16.50 23.55 -1.99
C VAL A 242 -15.19 24.33 -1.89
N GLY A 243 -14.05 23.68 -2.11
CA GLY A 243 -12.74 24.32 -2.12
C GLY A 243 -12.65 25.41 -3.19
N SER A 244 -13.12 25.13 -4.40
CA SER A 244 -13.15 26.12 -5.49
C SER A 244 -14.08 27.30 -5.17
N LEU A 245 -15.24 27.06 -4.58
CA LEU A 245 -16.18 28.11 -4.15
C LEU A 245 -15.61 28.96 -3.02
N VAL A 246 -14.91 28.35 -2.06
CA VAL A 246 -14.24 29.09 -0.97
C VAL A 246 -13.12 29.97 -1.53
N VAL A 247 -12.29 29.45 -2.43
CA VAL A 247 -11.22 30.23 -3.09
C VAL A 247 -11.82 31.37 -3.93
N ALA A 248 -12.85 31.08 -4.74
CA ALA A 248 -13.53 32.09 -5.53
C ALA A 248 -14.23 33.16 -4.66
N GLY A 249 -14.84 32.76 -3.53
CA GLY A 249 -15.50 33.70 -2.62
C GLY A 249 -14.51 34.59 -1.86
N LEU A 250 -13.40 34.03 -1.39
CA LEU A 250 -12.39 34.77 -0.62
C LEU A 250 -11.46 35.61 -1.50
N PHE A 251 -11.14 35.13 -2.70
CA PHE A 251 -10.11 35.71 -3.57
C PHE A 251 -10.60 36.06 -4.97
N GLY A 252 -11.87 35.84 -5.32
CA GLY A 252 -12.38 36.07 -6.66
C GLY A 252 -12.22 37.51 -7.13
N ASN A 253 -12.53 38.49 -6.27
CA ASN A 253 -12.37 39.91 -6.60
C ASN A 253 -10.88 40.28 -6.80
N THR A 254 -10.00 39.73 -5.96
CA THR A 254 -8.55 39.92 -6.07
C THR A 254 -8.01 39.30 -7.36
N LEU A 255 -8.49 38.11 -7.72
CA LEU A 255 -8.13 37.41 -8.95
C LEU A 255 -8.62 38.13 -10.21
N VAL A 256 -9.83 38.68 -10.19
CA VAL A 256 -10.38 39.46 -11.33
C VAL A 256 -9.63 40.78 -11.50
N GLY A 257 -9.41 41.53 -10.42
CA GLY A 257 -8.63 42.78 -10.49
C GLY A 257 -7.20 42.57 -10.99
N MET A 258 -6.55 41.47 -10.56
CA MET A 258 -5.22 41.10 -11.06
C MET A 258 -5.22 40.58 -12.50
N ALA A 259 -6.31 39.96 -12.98
CA ALA A 259 -6.45 39.52 -14.36
C ALA A 259 -6.65 40.70 -15.33
N GLU A 260 -7.18 41.83 -14.85
CA GLU A 260 -7.28 43.07 -15.60
C GLU A 260 -5.97 43.86 -15.61
N GLU A 261 -5.17 43.75 -14.54
CA GLU A 261 -3.91 44.49 -14.34
C GLU A 261 -2.65 43.65 -14.68
N VAL A 262 -2.79 42.60 -15.51
CA VAL A 262 -1.70 41.67 -15.86
C VAL A 262 -0.56 42.41 -16.55
N ASN A 263 0.43 42.80 -15.75
CA ASN A 263 1.75 43.14 -16.25
C ASN A 263 2.52 41.82 -16.47
N PRO A 264 2.89 41.44 -17.71
CA PRO A 264 3.48 40.14 -18.02
C PRO A 264 4.87 39.87 -17.40
N GLY A 265 5.40 40.79 -16.58
CA GLY A 265 6.61 40.60 -15.75
C GLY A 265 6.40 40.74 -14.24
N GLY A 266 5.17 40.90 -13.75
CA GLY A 266 4.86 40.99 -12.32
C GLY A 266 4.91 39.64 -11.63
N GLY A 267 5.63 39.54 -10.51
CA GLY A 267 5.62 38.34 -9.66
C GLY A 267 4.25 38.09 -9.03
N VAL A 268 4.00 36.85 -8.58
CA VAL A 268 2.77 36.51 -7.85
C VAL A 268 2.70 37.35 -6.57
N PRO A 269 1.65 38.16 -6.36
CA PRO A 269 1.54 39.00 -5.17
C PRO A 269 1.55 38.15 -3.89
N SER A 270 2.24 38.63 -2.85
CA SER A 270 2.42 37.89 -1.58
C SER A 270 1.09 37.53 -0.92
N GLU A 271 0.05 38.34 -1.12
CA GLU A 271 -1.30 38.11 -0.65
C GLU A 271 -1.94 36.88 -1.33
N MET A 272 -1.73 36.71 -2.63
CA MET A 272 -2.19 35.53 -3.37
C MET A 272 -1.42 34.27 -2.94
N LEU A 273 -0.13 34.38 -2.66
CA LEU A 273 0.63 33.26 -2.11
C LEU A 273 0.11 32.86 -0.72
N ALA A 274 -0.13 33.83 0.17
CA ALA A 274 -0.67 33.59 1.51
C ALA A 274 -2.09 32.99 1.46
N ALA A 275 -2.94 33.48 0.56
CA ALA A 275 -4.26 32.97 0.26
C ALA A 275 -4.25 31.50 -0.15
N MET A 276 -3.40 31.14 -1.12
CA MET A 276 -3.23 29.77 -1.59
C MET A 276 -2.75 28.88 -0.45
N MET A 277 -1.73 29.32 0.30
CA MET A 277 -1.22 28.58 1.46
C MET A 277 -2.30 28.33 2.52
N LEU A 278 -3.16 29.31 2.79
CA LEU A 278 -4.26 29.18 3.74
C LEU A 278 -5.36 28.24 3.21
N ALA A 279 -5.64 28.25 1.90
CA ALA A 279 -6.58 27.31 1.27
C ALA A 279 -6.06 25.85 1.24
N TYR A 280 -4.74 25.65 1.15
CA TYR A 280 -4.13 24.32 1.17
C TYR A 280 -4.28 23.61 2.52
N VAL A 281 -4.33 24.33 3.64
CA VAL A 281 -4.40 23.71 4.98
C VAL A 281 -5.69 22.91 5.17
N PRO A 282 -6.91 23.46 4.95
CA PRO A 282 -8.14 22.67 4.98
C PRO A 282 -8.13 21.51 4.00
N MET A 283 -7.63 21.71 2.78
CA MET A 283 -7.55 20.66 1.76
C MET A 283 -6.65 19.49 2.21
N LEU A 284 -5.54 19.79 2.87
CA LEU A 284 -4.65 18.79 3.46
C LEU A 284 -5.36 18.01 4.59
N LEU A 285 -6.04 18.69 5.50
CA LEU A 285 -6.80 18.05 6.58
C LEU A 285 -7.94 17.17 6.05
N LEU A 286 -8.63 17.62 5.02
CA LEU A 286 -9.66 16.85 4.31
C LEU A 286 -9.05 15.64 3.58
N GLY A 287 -7.85 15.77 3.02
CA GLY A 287 -7.09 14.66 2.44
C GLY A 287 -6.74 13.60 3.48
N VAL A 288 -6.31 14.01 4.67
CA VAL A 288 -6.06 13.12 5.82
C VAL A 288 -7.32 12.38 6.24
N TRP A 289 -8.45 13.09 6.33
CA TRP A 289 -9.74 12.49 6.64
C TRP A 289 -10.13 11.44 5.59
N THR A 290 -10.03 11.81 4.31
CA THR A 290 -10.43 10.95 3.19
C THR A 290 -9.60 9.67 3.15
N ARG A 291 -8.28 9.78 3.35
CA ARG A 291 -7.38 8.62 3.44
C ARG A 291 -7.75 7.71 4.62
N ALA A 292 -7.99 8.27 5.80
CA ALA A 292 -8.34 7.52 6.99
C ALA A 292 -9.71 6.82 6.85
N TRP A 293 -10.71 7.51 6.28
CA TRP A 293 -12.03 6.95 6.02
C TRP A 293 -11.94 5.75 5.07
N PHE A 294 -11.22 5.91 3.96
CA PHE A 294 -11.05 4.87 2.96
C PHE A 294 -10.34 3.65 3.54
N GLU A 295 -9.20 3.87 4.22
CA GLU A 295 -8.43 2.81 4.85
C GLU A 295 -9.25 2.05 5.90
N MET A 296 -10.02 2.76 6.74
CA MET A 296 -10.89 2.16 7.74
C MET A 296 -11.99 1.31 7.10
N LYS A 297 -12.68 1.81 6.06
CA LYS A 297 -13.78 1.08 5.39
C LYS A 297 -13.27 -0.21 4.76
N VAL A 298 -12.18 -0.13 4.00
CA VAL A 298 -11.58 -1.29 3.33
C VAL A 298 -11.06 -2.28 4.36
N ARG A 299 -10.33 -1.83 5.39
CA ARG A 299 -9.72 -2.73 6.38
C ARG A 299 -10.75 -3.43 7.27
N ASN A 300 -11.72 -2.70 7.82
CA ASN A 300 -12.77 -3.32 8.65
C ASN A 300 -13.58 -4.32 7.83
N TYR A 301 -13.87 -3.99 6.57
CA TYR A 301 -14.57 -4.92 5.69
C TYR A 301 -13.71 -6.15 5.36
N ALA A 302 -12.49 -5.97 4.86
CA ALA A 302 -11.61 -7.06 4.45
C ALA A 302 -11.31 -8.03 5.61
N PHE A 303 -11.02 -7.50 6.80
CA PHE A 303 -10.77 -8.34 7.98
C PHE A 303 -12.02 -9.12 8.37
N SER A 304 -13.21 -8.49 8.40
CA SER A 304 -14.46 -9.20 8.74
C SER A 304 -14.83 -10.34 7.78
N GLN A 305 -14.28 -10.36 6.56
CA GLN A 305 -14.49 -11.42 5.57
C GLN A 305 -13.32 -12.42 5.52
N MET A 306 -12.30 -12.24 6.36
CA MET A 306 -11.14 -13.11 6.41
C MET A 306 -11.38 -14.21 7.43
N ARG A 307 -11.36 -15.45 6.95
CA ARG A 307 -11.57 -16.66 7.74
C ARG A 307 -10.36 -17.58 7.57
N LEU A 308 -9.99 -18.29 8.62
CA LEU A 308 -9.04 -19.38 8.59
C LEU A 308 -9.84 -20.66 8.82
N ASP A 309 -10.04 -21.40 7.74
CA ASP A 309 -10.99 -22.52 7.66
C ASP A 309 -12.36 -22.13 8.28
N ASP A 310 -12.84 -22.89 9.26
CA ASP A 310 -14.06 -22.59 10.04
C ASP A 310 -13.78 -22.23 11.50
N LYS A 311 -12.51 -22.13 11.89
CA LYS A 311 -12.12 -22.00 13.31
C LYS A 311 -11.79 -20.59 13.75
N LEU A 312 -11.40 -19.72 12.83
CA LEU A 312 -10.98 -18.36 13.17
C LEU A 312 -11.54 -17.36 12.17
N GLN A 313 -12.27 -16.37 12.67
CA GLN A 313 -12.72 -15.23 11.89
C GLN A 313 -12.04 -13.96 12.39
N MET A 314 -11.41 -13.21 11.49
CA MET A 314 -10.78 -11.95 11.85
C MET A 314 -11.83 -10.84 11.91
N THR A 315 -11.64 -9.88 12.80
CA THR A 315 -12.44 -8.66 12.86
C THR A 315 -11.53 -7.45 13.05
N SER A 316 -11.99 -6.30 12.57
CA SER A 316 -11.29 -5.03 12.77
C SER A 316 -12.31 -3.95 13.09
N SER A 317 -12.05 -3.23 14.18
CA SER A 317 -12.93 -2.21 14.77
C SER A 317 -12.31 -0.82 14.70
N LEU A 318 -11.63 -0.49 13.59
CA LEU A 318 -11.07 0.84 13.38
C LEU A 318 -12.17 1.91 13.42
N ARG A 319 -11.89 2.99 14.13
CA ARG A 319 -12.74 4.17 14.29
C ARG A 319 -12.11 5.34 13.55
N ILE A 320 -12.88 5.97 12.66
CA ILE A 320 -12.38 7.09 11.85
C ILE A 320 -11.83 8.24 12.69
N ALA A 321 -12.56 8.69 13.72
CA ALA A 321 -12.15 9.85 14.53
C ALA A 321 -10.77 9.67 15.16
N ARG A 322 -10.50 8.47 15.70
CA ARG A 322 -9.19 8.15 16.30
C ARG A 322 -8.10 8.00 15.23
N LEU A 323 -8.41 7.42 14.06
CA LEU A 323 -7.46 7.29 12.97
C LEU A 323 -7.06 8.66 12.38
N VAL A 324 -8.04 9.55 12.15
CA VAL A 324 -7.83 10.92 11.69
C VAL A 324 -6.99 11.71 12.69
N TRP A 325 -7.32 11.63 13.98
CA TRP A 325 -6.53 12.26 15.03
C TRP A 325 -5.08 11.76 15.06
N ILE A 326 -4.86 10.46 14.90
CA ILE A 326 -3.52 9.88 14.81
C ILE A 326 -2.77 10.44 13.60
N HIS A 327 -3.39 10.45 12.40
CA HIS A 327 -2.72 11.00 11.22
C HIS A 327 -2.44 12.49 11.32
N ALA A 328 -3.42 13.29 11.74
CA ALA A 328 -3.27 14.74 11.89
C ALA A 328 -2.20 15.09 12.94
N SER A 329 -2.26 14.49 14.13
CA SER A 329 -1.23 14.71 15.15
C SER A 329 0.14 14.16 14.74
N ASN A 330 0.21 13.07 13.97
CA ASN A 330 1.46 12.57 13.42
C ASN A 330 2.07 13.53 12.39
N LEU A 331 1.26 14.15 11.52
CA LEU A 331 1.74 15.14 10.57
C LEU A 331 2.30 16.37 11.29
N LEU A 332 1.60 16.87 12.31
CA LEU A 332 2.09 17.97 13.14
C LEU A 332 3.40 17.62 13.85
N LEU A 333 3.48 16.44 14.48
CA LEU A 333 4.70 15.97 15.12
C LEU A 333 5.87 15.85 14.13
N LEU A 334 5.63 15.33 12.93
CA LEU A 334 6.66 15.21 11.91
C LEU A 334 7.12 16.59 11.41
N ALA A 335 6.20 17.52 11.20
CA ALA A 335 6.53 18.89 10.80
C ALA A 335 7.36 19.60 11.87
N LEU A 336 6.92 19.57 13.14
CA LEU A 336 7.58 20.24 14.26
C LEU A 336 8.96 19.65 14.59
N THR A 337 9.17 18.36 14.34
CA THR A 337 10.43 17.67 14.65
C THR A 337 11.33 17.46 13.43
N LEU A 338 10.97 18.05 12.27
CA LEU A 338 11.65 17.84 10.99
C LEU A 338 11.86 16.35 10.67
N GLY A 339 10.86 15.53 10.98
CA GLY A 339 10.85 14.09 10.74
C GLY A 339 11.44 13.22 11.86
N LEU A 340 12.10 13.77 12.88
CA LEU A 340 12.68 12.97 13.97
C LEU A 340 11.62 12.19 14.77
N ALA A 341 10.36 12.64 14.80
CA ALA A 341 9.27 11.94 15.45
C ALA A 341 8.80 10.67 14.72
N TRP A 342 9.35 10.32 13.55
CA TRP A 342 8.93 9.16 12.74
C TRP A 342 8.82 7.84 13.52
N PRO A 343 9.73 7.49 14.45
CA PRO A 343 9.59 6.28 15.25
C PRO A 343 8.36 6.29 16.16
N TRP A 344 8.03 7.42 16.78
CA TRP A 344 6.84 7.53 17.64
C TRP A 344 5.55 7.47 16.82
N THR A 345 5.50 8.14 15.67
CA THR A 345 4.31 8.12 14.80
C THR A 345 4.03 6.71 14.27
N ARG A 346 5.09 5.97 13.89
CA ARG A 346 5.01 4.54 13.53
C ARG A 346 4.46 3.69 14.67
N ILE A 347 4.97 3.85 15.89
CA ILE A 347 4.50 3.09 17.05
C ILE A 347 3.03 3.39 17.38
N ARG A 348 2.61 4.66 17.36
CA ARG A 348 1.22 5.04 17.61
C ARG A 348 0.26 4.43 16.58
N LEU A 349 0.64 4.49 15.29
CA LEU A 349 -0.18 3.94 14.22
C LEU A 349 -0.25 2.41 14.28
N THR A 350 0.89 1.73 14.43
CA THR A 350 0.94 0.26 14.52
C THR A 350 0.17 -0.24 15.73
N ARG A 351 0.33 0.40 16.89
CA ARG A 351 -0.42 0.09 18.12
C ARG A 351 -1.91 0.17 17.86
N TYR A 352 -2.39 1.30 17.34
CA TYR A 352 -3.81 1.50 17.09
C TYR A 352 -4.36 0.49 16.08
N LYS A 353 -3.61 0.23 15.00
CA LYS A 353 -4.01 -0.75 13.99
C LYS A 353 -4.07 -2.17 14.55
N THR A 354 -3.13 -2.54 15.41
CA THR A 354 -3.03 -3.88 15.99
C THR A 354 -4.12 -4.08 17.04
N GLU A 355 -4.25 -3.17 18.01
CA GLU A 355 -5.21 -3.27 19.13
C GLU A 355 -6.68 -3.19 18.71
N THR A 356 -6.97 -2.74 17.50
CA THR A 356 -8.34 -2.74 16.93
C THR A 356 -8.65 -3.98 16.11
N ALA A 357 -7.65 -4.83 15.83
CA ALA A 357 -7.85 -6.14 15.25
C ALA A 357 -8.12 -7.15 16.38
N ALA A 358 -9.05 -8.08 16.11
CA ALA A 358 -9.33 -9.21 16.97
C ALA A 358 -9.61 -10.44 16.11
N ALA A 359 -9.57 -11.61 16.73
CA ALA A 359 -10.01 -12.83 16.10
C ALA A 359 -11.04 -13.53 16.98
N GLU A 360 -12.13 -13.97 16.37
CA GLU A 360 -13.15 -14.83 16.95
C GLU A 360 -12.70 -16.27 16.75
N LEU A 361 -12.37 -16.94 17.86
CA LEU A 361 -11.87 -18.31 17.88
C LEU A 361 -12.99 -19.28 18.26
N GLN A 362 -13.17 -20.31 17.43
CA GLN A 362 -13.94 -21.51 17.71
C GLN A 362 -12.97 -22.68 17.89
N GLY A 363 -12.61 -22.96 19.15
CA GLY A 363 -11.62 -23.98 19.54
C GLY A 363 -10.19 -23.45 19.67
N ASP A 364 -9.21 -24.36 19.80
CA ASP A 364 -7.80 -24.02 20.00
C ASP A 364 -6.96 -24.13 18.72
N LEU A 365 -6.07 -23.15 18.52
CA LEU A 365 -5.11 -23.07 17.43
C LEU A 365 -4.01 -24.14 17.52
N ASP A 366 -3.88 -24.80 18.68
CA ASP A 366 -2.90 -25.87 18.91
C ASP A 366 -3.09 -27.07 17.97
N THR A 367 -4.28 -27.22 17.38
CA THR A 367 -4.55 -28.21 16.31
C THR A 367 -3.63 -28.01 15.10
N TYR A 368 -3.22 -26.77 14.80
CA TYR A 368 -2.34 -26.44 13.68
C TYR A 368 -0.85 -26.57 14.03
N VAL A 369 -0.52 -26.68 15.33
CA VAL A 369 0.86 -26.78 15.84
C VAL A 369 1.36 -28.23 15.85
N SER A 370 0.48 -29.18 16.17
CA SER A 370 0.86 -30.58 16.45
C SER A 370 1.21 -31.44 15.23
N GLN A 371 0.93 -31.00 14.00
CA GLN A 371 1.14 -31.83 12.80
C GLN A 371 2.43 -31.55 12.02
N GLN A 372 3.29 -30.62 12.47
CA GLN A 372 4.54 -30.29 11.77
C GLN A 372 5.75 -31.14 12.21
N GLN A 373 5.65 -31.89 13.32
CA GLN A 373 6.74 -32.76 13.79
C GLN A 373 7.00 -33.99 12.90
N GLY A 374 6.13 -34.28 11.91
CA GLY A 374 6.27 -35.45 11.02
C GLY A 374 6.85 -35.19 9.63
N ALA A 375 7.02 -33.94 9.18
CA ALA A 375 7.23 -33.66 7.74
C ALA A 375 8.31 -32.60 7.40
N VAL A 376 9.28 -32.33 8.29
CA VAL A 376 10.32 -31.30 8.06
C VAL A 376 11.75 -31.83 8.09
N SER A 377 11.97 -33.14 7.91
CA SER A 377 13.35 -33.68 7.97
C SER A 377 14.03 -33.96 6.61
N ALA A 378 13.37 -33.84 5.45
CA ALA A 378 13.95 -34.34 4.19
C ALA A 378 13.97 -33.36 3.00
N LEU A 379 13.27 -32.21 3.06
CA LEU A 379 13.25 -31.22 1.96
C LEU A 379 13.93 -29.89 2.30
N GLY A 380 14.35 -29.72 3.56
CA GLY A 380 14.94 -28.47 4.07
C GLY A 380 16.42 -28.27 3.74
N GLU A 381 17.13 -29.33 3.31
CA GLU A 381 18.59 -29.29 3.14
C GLU A 381 19.06 -29.18 1.68
N GLU A 382 18.28 -29.61 0.68
CA GLU A 382 18.75 -29.61 -0.72
C GLU A 382 18.27 -28.43 -1.59
N MET A 383 17.30 -27.62 -1.15
CA MET A 383 16.82 -26.44 -1.91
C MET A 383 17.19 -25.09 -1.25
N GLY A 384 18.21 -25.11 -0.39
CA GLY A 384 18.58 -23.97 0.46
C GLY A 384 19.45 -22.89 -0.17
N ASP A 385 20.00 -23.08 -1.38
CA ASP A 385 21.08 -22.19 -1.85
C ASP A 385 20.95 -21.65 -3.29
N VAL A 386 19.87 -21.99 -4.00
CA VAL A 386 19.74 -21.60 -5.41
C VAL A 386 18.65 -20.53 -5.55
N PHE A 387 19.12 -19.29 -5.37
CA PHE A 387 18.46 -18.00 -5.54
C PHE A 387 17.56 -17.56 -4.39
N ASP A 388 17.99 -16.51 -3.67
CA ASP A 388 17.22 -15.71 -2.70
C ASP A 388 17.31 -14.23 -3.11
N VAL A 389 16.28 -13.75 -3.82
CA VAL A 389 16.26 -12.38 -4.37
C VAL A 389 14.84 -11.85 -4.32
N ALA A 390 14.46 -11.17 -3.24
CA ALA A 390 13.14 -10.54 -3.12
C ALA A 390 13.25 -9.08 -2.61
N PRO A 391 12.93 -8.08 -3.44
CA PRO A 391 12.61 -6.72 -3.01
C PRO A 391 11.21 -6.63 -2.37
N GLU A 392 11.02 -5.76 -1.37
CA GLU A 392 9.75 -5.64 -0.63
C GLU A 392 8.90 -4.43 -1.08
N LEU A 393 7.57 -4.61 -1.10
CA LEU A 393 6.59 -3.54 -1.02
C LEU A 393 6.04 -3.43 0.41
N GLY A 394 5.88 -2.20 0.90
CA GLY A 394 5.25 -1.91 2.18
C GLY A 394 3.74 -1.76 2.03
N PHE A 395 2.98 -2.62 2.70
CA PHE A 395 1.58 -2.36 3.04
C PHE A 395 1.50 -1.69 4.42
#